data_AF-A0A8T4LKT5-F1
#
_entry.id   AF-A0A8T4LKT5-F1
#
_cell.length_a   1.000
_cell.length_b   1.000
_cell.length_c   1.000
_cell.angle_alpha   90.00
_cell.angle_beta   90.00
_cell.angle_gamma   90.00
#
_symmetry.space_group_name_H-M   'P 1'
#
loop_
_entity.id
_entity.type
_entity.pdbx_description
1 polymer ?
#
loop_
_entity_poly.entity_id
_entity_poly.type
_entity_poly.pdbx_seq_one_letter_code
_entity_poly.pdbx_strand_id
1 'polypeptide(L)'
;MGFKELSKHNYLLLSLISLVFLLSLSIVPAQSSCTNDLQCGFTGFFGSEFCKTNDVYKNYQTAGCNSNICSVLVEEKLVNDCDDVDNSTLDTCINGNNLAYCKHDLVQCVENDECGSPTEHFFCQNGDVWHQVNNPVCNVNASQCIFDSSEELYEQCQYGCNNAACISQILCSSNADCPSSTISENFCFSDDVIRENVSYNCVYPGTPASYCQQTTQQELVQTCSNSC
;
A
#
# COMPACT_ATOMS: atom_id res chain seq x y z
N MET A 1 55.15 53.73 4.29
CA MET A 1 54.61 54.83 3.46
C MET A 1 53.14 54.49 3.24
N GLY A 2 52.13 55.16 3.78
CA GLY A 2 51.95 56.53 4.22
C GLY A 2 50.55 56.92 3.72
N PHE A 3 49.59 57.14 4.64
CA PHE A 3 48.84 58.41 4.84
C PHE A 3 47.97 58.84 3.64
N LYS A 4 46.71 59.27 3.72
CA LYS A 4 45.82 59.91 4.73
C LYS A 4 44.40 59.82 4.12
N GLU A 5 43.32 59.82 4.88
CA GLU A 5 42.59 61.01 5.39
C GLU A 5 41.63 60.50 6.50
N LEU A 6 41.74 60.88 7.78
CA LEU A 6 41.31 62.14 8.45
C LEU A 6 39.77 62.30 8.42
N SER A 7 39.04 62.56 9.52
CA SER A 7 39.40 63.16 10.80
C SER A 7 38.33 62.88 11.88
N LYS A 8 38.78 62.48 13.07
CA LYS A 8 38.13 62.73 14.37
C LYS A 8 38.66 64.07 14.91
N HIS A 9 37.81 64.91 15.47
CA HIS A 9 38.14 65.90 16.52
C HIS A 9 36.97 65.86 17.53
N ASN A 10 37.08 65.22 18.70
CA ASN A 10 37.84 65.59 19.89
C ASN A 10 37.20 66.81 20.60
N TYR A 11 36.43 66.55 21.67
CA TYR A 11 36.27 67.49 22.77
C TYR A 11 36.39 66.75 24.10
N LEU A 12 37.19 67.38 24.94
CA LEU A 12 37.92 66.91 26.09
C LEU A 12 37.29 67.58 27.32
N LEU A 13 37.06 66.80 28.38
CA LEU A 13 37.07 67.18 29.81
C LEU A 13 36.23 68.38 30.29
N LEU A 14 35.24 68.12 31.14
CA LEU A 14 35.27 68.45 32.59
C LEU A 14 33.89 68.22 33.24
N SER A 15 33.86 67.35 34.25
CA SER A 15 33.26 67.60 35.58
C SER A 15 32.72 66.30 36.20
N LEU A 16 33.62 65.65 36.93
CA LEU A 16 33.27 64.80 38.06
C LEU A 16 32.37 65.60 39.02
N ILE A 17 31.17 65.10 39.31
CA ILE A 17 30.60 65.02 40.67
C ILE A 17 29.76 63.75 40.70
N SER A 18 30.26 62.77 41.45
CA SER A 18 29.45 61.70 42.03
C SER A 18 28.29 62.31 42.81
N LEU A 19 27.06 61.90 42.52
CA LEU A 19 26.11 61.59 43.58
C LEU A 19 24.91 60.80 43.02
N VAL A 20 24.69 59.64 43.64
CA VAL A 20 23.43 58.89 43.65
C VAL A 20 23.11 58.08 42.38
N PHE A 21 23.88 57.00 42.23
CA PHE A 21 23.27 55.68 42.16
C PHE A 21 22.18 55.58 43.24
N LEU A 22 20.91 55.45 42.88
CA LEU A 22 19.86 54.72 43.61
C LEU A 22 18.52 54.87 42.88
N LEU A 23 18.08 53.76 42.30
CA LEU A 23 16.69 53.29 42.28
C LEU A 23 15.64 54.23 41.63
N SER A 24 15.42 54.01 40.34
CA SER A 24 14.04 53.83 39.88
C SER A 24 13.95 52.60 38.95
N LEU A 25 14.49 51.47 39.43
CA LEU A 25 13.78 50.22 39.17
C LEU A 25 12.45 50.37 39.89
N SER A 26 11.44 50.84 39.16
CA SER A 26 10.07 50.44 39.46
C SER A 26 9.94 48.98 39.08
N ILE A 27 10.64 48.10 39.81
CA ILE A 27 10.08 46.78 40.08
C ILE A 27 8.85 47.15 40.89
N VAL A 28 7.69 47.19 40.24
CA VAL A 28 6.43 47.09 40.97
C VAL A 28 6.62 45.82 41.80
N PRO A 29 6.71 45.91 43.14
CA PRO A 29 6.74 44.68 43.93
C PRO A 29 5.51 43.91 43.49
N ALA A 30 5.66 42.63 43.15
CA ALA A 30 4.50 41.76 43.02
C ALA A 30 3.65 42.05 44.25
N GLN A 31 2.50 42.70 44.04
CA GLN A 31 1.64 43.11 45.13
C GLN A 31 1.12 41.81 45.72
N SER A 32 1.82 41.29 46.73
CA SER A 32 1.39 40.10 47.46
C SER A 32 0.10 40.39 48.23
N SER A 33 -0.21 41.69 48.45
CA SER A 33 -1.47 42.21 48.98
C SER A 33 -2.40 42.71 47.87
N CYS A 34 -3.69 42.38 47.94
CA CYS A 34 -4.70 42.75 46.95
C CYS A 34 -6.02 43.19 47.61
N THR A 35 -6.74 44.10 46.95
CA THR A 35 -8.09 44.52 47.35
C THR A 35 -9.17 44.10 46.36
N ASN A 36 -8.78 43.69 45.15
CA ASN A 36 -9.62 43.08 44.12
C ASN A 36 -8.76 42.23 43.17
N ASP A 37 -9.43 41.42 42.34
CA ASP A 37 -8.77 40.44 41.46
C ASP A 37 -7.87 41.06 40.39
N LEU A 38 -8.17 42.29 39.94
CA LEU A 38 -7.42 42.96 38.87
C LEU A 38 -5.97 43.28 39.28
N GLN A 39 -5.68 43.30 40.59
CA GLN A 39 -4.33 43.49 41.13
C GLN A 39 -3.49 42.21 41.13
N CYS A 40 -4.12 41.03 40.95
CA CYS A 40 -3.45 39.73 41.06
C CYS A 40 -2.94 39.16 39.74
N GLY A 41 -3.09 39.90 38.64
CA GLY A 41 -2.62 39.51 37.31
C GLY A 41 -3.75 39.41 36.30
N PHE A 42 -3.47 38.75 35.18
CA PHE A 42 -4.47 38.53 34.14
C PHE A 42 -5.22 37.22 34.38
N THR A 43 -6.46 37.18 33.91
CA THR A 43 -7.24 35.95 33.78
C THR A 43 -7.48 35.71 32.30
N GLY A 44 -7.08 34.54 31.79
CA GLY A 44 -7.17 34.23 30.37
C GLY A 44 -6.18 33.17 29.90
N PHE A 45 -6.26 32.87 28.60
CA PHE A 45 -5.32 31.99 27.93
C PHE A 45 -3.94 32.62 27.77
N PHE A 46 -2.90 31.82 27.91
CA PHE A 46 -1.51 32.25 27.68
C PHE A 46 -0.67 31.10 27.11
N GLY A 47 0.47 31.46 26.52
CA GLY A 47 1.33 30.51 25.82
C GLY A 47 0.73 30.01 24.51
N SER A 48 1.42 29.05 23.89
CA SER A 48 1.00 28.40 22.65
C SER A 48 0.05 27.23 22.94
N GLU A 49 -0.79 26.91 21.95
CA GLU A 49 -1.55 25.66 21.94
C GLU A 49 -0.60 24.47 21.83
N PHE A 50 -0.96 23.37 22.47
CA PHE A 50 -0.18 22.14 22.48
C PHE A 50 -1.08 20.92 22.44
N CYS A 51 -0.55 19.82 21.91
CA CYS A 51 -1.26 18.54 21.90
C CYS A 51 -1.16 17.83 23.25
N LYS A 52 -2.30 17.39 23.77
CA LYS A 52 -2.39 16.49 24.93
C LYS A 52 -3.53 15.51 24.67
N THR A 53 -3.29 14.23 24.94
CA THR A 53 -4.27 13.14 24.72
C THR A 53 -4.92 13.14 23.33
N ASN A 54 -4.14 13.51 22.30
CA ASN A 54 -4.58 13.69 20.91
C ASN A 54 -5.50 14.88 20.61
N ASP A 55 -5.74 15.77 21.57
CA ASP A 55 -6.52 17.00 21.37
C ASP A 55 -5.67 18.25 21.57
N VAL A 56 -6.21 19.41 21.18
CA VAL A 56 -5.58 20.71 21.33
C VAL A 56 -5.94 21.31 22.68
N TYR A 57 -4.94 21.59 23.50
CA TYR A 57 -5.06 22.26 24.80
C TYR A 57 -4.31 23.58 24.83
N LYS A 58 -4.69 24.45 25.77
CA LYS A 58 -3.99 25.71 26.06
C LYS A 58 -4.05 26.04 27.54
N ASN A 59 -2.97 26.63 28.04
CA ASN A 59 -2.89 27.05 29.43
C ASN A 59 -3.82 28.25 29.68
N TYR A 60 -4.59 28.16 30.74
CA TYR A 60 -5.49 29.21 31.21
C TYR A 60 -5.12 29.59 32.64
N GLN A 61 -4.85 30.87 32.85
CA GLN A 61 -4.58 31.41 34.17
C GLN A 61 -5.84 32.05 34.73
N THR A 62 -6.14 31.80 36.00
CA THR A 62 -7.14 32.54 36.78
C THR A 62 -6.42 33.24 37.93
N ALA A 63 -6.45 34.57 37.93
CA ALA A 63 -5.95 35.40 39.01
C ALA A 63 -7.11 35.85 39.90
N GLY A 64 -7.00 35.62 41.21
CA GLY A 64 -8.03 35.99 42.18
C GLY A 64 -7.43 36.46 43.51
N CYS A 65 -8.12 37.39 44.16
CA CYS A 65 -7.75 37.95 45.45
C CYS A 65 -8.53 37.28 46.58
N ASN A 66 -7.85 36.60 47.49
CA ASN A 66 -8.47 36.00 48.67
C ASN A 66 -7.78 36.51 49.94
N SER A 67 -8.56 37.15 50.84
CA SER A 67 -8.08 37.60 52.16
C SER A 67 -6.82 38.46 52.08
N ASN A 68 -6.79 39.41 51.12
CA ASN A 68 -5.66 40.30 50.86
C ASN A 68 -4.39 39.55 50.42
N ILE A 69 -4.52 38.37 49.83
CA ILE A 69 -3.43 37.58 49.23
C ILE A 69 -3.82 37.18 47.81
N CYS A 70 -2.92 37.38 46.86
CA CYS A 70 -3.14 36.92 45.49
C CYS A 70 -2.99 35.41 45.37
N SER A 71 -3.95 34.79 44.69
CA SER A 71 -3.94 33.39 44.28
C SER A 71 -3.98 33.32 42.76
N VAL A 72 -3.09 32.51 42.19
CA VAL A 72 -3.03 32.26 40.75
C VAL A 72 -3.16 30.76 40.55
N LEU A 73 -4.16 30.37 39.79
CA LEU A 73 -4.39 28.99 39.38
C LEU A 73 -4.10 28.87 37.89
N VAL A 74 -3.33 27.86 37.50
CA VAL A 74 -3.07 27.52 36.10
C VAL A 74 -3.66 26.16 35.83
N GLU A 75 -4.50 26.09 34.80
CA GLU A 75 -5.12 24.86 34.34
C GLU A 75 -4.97 24.73 32.82
N GLU A 76 -4.95 23.50 32.34
CA GLU A 76 -4.96 23.20 30.92
C GLU A 76 -6.42 23.06 30.49
N LYS A 77 -6.86 23.88 29.53
CA LYS A 77 -8.22 23.80 28.99
C LYS A 77 -8.20 23.23 27.59
N LEU A 78 -9.11 22.32 27.32
CA LEU A 78 -9.39 21.81 25.97
C LEU A 78 -9.84 23.00 25.10
N VAL A 79 -9.21 23.15 23.95
CA VAL A 79 -9.50 24.18 22.95
C VAL A 79 -10.20 23.56 21.75
N ASN A 80 -9.71 22.40 21.30
CA ASN A 80 -10.31 21.65 20.20
C ASN A 80 -10.16 20.16 20.47
N ASP A 81 -11.30 19.46 20.46
CA ASP A 81 -11.36 17.99 20.39
C ASP A 81 -11.02 17.60 18.94
N CYS A 82 -10.03 16.73 18.75
CA CYS A 82 -9.60 16.39 17.39
C CYS A 82 -10.44 15.27 16.76
N ASP A 83 -11.24 14.54 17.53
CA ASP A 83 -12.15 13.53 16.99
C ASP A 83 -13.30 14.23 16.25
N ASP A 84 -13.33 14.12 14.92
CA ASP A 84 -14.39 14.70 14.08
C ASP A 84 -15.59 13.75 13.89
N VAL A 85 -15.55 12.58 14.55
CA VAL A 85 -16.56 11.52 14.51
C VAL A 85 -16.65 10.83 13.14
N ASP A 86 -15.77 11.14 12.19
CA ASP A 86 -15.66 10.42 10.93
C ASP A 86 -14.66 9.26 11.08
N ASN A 87 -15.18 8.04 11.17
CA ASN A 87 -14.32 6.85 11.22
C ASN A 87 -13.43 6.68 9.97
N SER A 88 -13.72 7.41 8.88
CA SER A 88 -12.95 7.41 7.63
C SER A 88 -11.71 8.31 7.70
N THR A 89 -11.48 9.00 8.81
CA THR A 89 -10.31 9.85 9.04
C THR A 89 -9.46 9.33 10.21
N LEU A 90 -8.16 9.47 10.07
CA LEU A 90 -7.21 9.34 11.16
C LEU A 90 -6.98 10.73 11.73
N ASP A 91 -7.54 10.94 12.91
CA ASP A 91 -7.45 12.20 13.62
C ASP A 91 -6.20 12.26 14.48
N THR A 92 -5.36 13.26 14.23
CA THR A 92 -4.11 13.44 14.97
C THR A 92 -3.91 14.90 15.32
N CYS A 93 -3.65 15.17 16.60
CA CYS A 93 -3.14 16.48 16.99
C CYS A 93 -1.65 16.60 16.63
N ILE A 94 -1.31 17.65 15.88
CA ILE A 94 0.07 17.94 15.47
C ILE A 94 0.57 19.20 16.19
N ASN A 95 1.69 19.07 16.91
CA ASN A 95 2.43 20.22 17.44
C ASN A 95 3.20 20.91 16.30
N GLY A 96 2.64 21.99 15.76
CA GLY A 96 3.34 22.87 14.83
C GLY A 96 4.29 23.84 15.52
N ASN A 97 4.98 24.67 14.71
CA ASN A 97 5.82 25.75 15.23
C ASN A 97 4.93 26.88 15.79
N ASN A 98 4.64 26.81 17.09
CA ASN A 98 3.80 27.74 17.89
C ASN A 98 2.27 27.61 17.72
N LEU A 99 1.79 26.56 17.07
CA LEU A 99 0.36 26.28 16.95
C LEU A 99 0.15 24.76 16.91
N ALA A 100 -0.67 24.24 17.82
CA ALA A 100 -1.19 22.89 17.71
C ALA A 100 -2.50 22.91 16.94
N TYR A 101 -2.72 21.93 16.08
CA TYR A 101 -3.93 21.82 15.26
C TYR A 101 -4.28 20.36 15.02
N CYS A 102 -5.54 20.11 14.71
CA CYS A 102 -6.04 18.78 14.35
C CYS A 102 -5.81 18.54 12.86
N LYS A 103 -5.35 17.33 12.55
CA LYS A 103 -5.18 16.84 11.19
C LYS A 103 -6.07 15.61 11.03
N HIS A 104 -6.90 15.63 10.00
CA HIS A 104 -7.83 14.55 9.65
C HIS A 104 -7.38 13.95 8.32
N ASP A 105 -6.61 12.88 8.38
CA ASP A 105 -6.10 12.21 7.17
C ASP A 105 -7.08 11.12 6.73
N LEU A 106 -7.50 11.12 5.47
CA LEU A 106 -8.36 10.06 4.94
C LEU A 106 -7.70 8.68 5.11
N VAL A 107 -8.46 7.76 5.68
CA VAL A 107 -8.11 6.35 5.79
C VAL A 107 -8.55 5.64 4.51
N GLN A 108 -7.70 4.78 3.93
CA GLN A 108 -8.05 4.03 2.71
C GLN A 108 -9.14 2.99 2.97
N CYS A 109 -9.16 2.40 4.17
CA CYS A 109 -10.13 1.42 4.61
C CYS A 109 -10.20 1.38 6.15
N VAL A 110 -11.36 1.05 6.66
CA VAL A 110 -11.68 0.77 8.06
C VAL A 110 -12.19 -0.67 8.18
N GLU A 111 -12.94 -1.13 7.17
CA GLU A 111 -13.51 -2.47 7.09
C GLU A 111 -13.03 -3.22 5.83
N ASN A 112 -13.15 -4.55 5.85
CA ASN A 112 -12.65 -5.39 4.75
C ASN A 112 -13.46 -5.24 3.46
N ASP A 113 -14.74 -4.89 3.55
CA ASP A 113 -15.65 -4.74 2.42
C ASP A 113 -15.34 -3.50 1.55
N GLU A 114 -14.64 -2.52 2.10
CA GLU A 114 -14.10 -1.36 1.38
C GLU A 114 -12.90 -1.72 0.49
N CYS A 115 -12.26 -2.86 0.76
CA CYS A 115 -11.09 -3.33 0.00
C CYS A 115 -11.46 -4.14 -1.25
N GLY A 116 -12.73 -4.19 -1.61
CA GLY A 116 -13.24 -4.86 -2.80
C GLY A 116 -13.70 -6.29 -2.54
N SER A 117 -13.77 -7.09 -3.61
CA SER A 117 -14.27 -8.48 -3.55
C SER A 117 -13.14 -9.50 -3.60
N PRO A 118 -13.33 -10.69 -3.02
CA PRO A 118 -12.42 -11.81 -3.21
C PRO A 118 -12.19 -12.11 -4.69
N THR A 119 -10.97 -12.53 -5.03
CA THR A 119 -10.62 -12.97 -6.38
C THR A 119 -10.06 -14.38 -6.34
N GLU A 120 -10.29 -15.12 -7.42
CA GLU A 120 -9.83 -16.49 -7.57
C GLU A 120 -8.99 -16.63 -8.83
N HIS A 121 -7.89 -17.38 -8.73
CA HIS A 121 -7.02 -17.69 -9.86
C HIS A 121 -6.70 -19.18 -9.89
N PHE A 122 -7.03 -19.84 -11.00
CA PHE A 122 -6.74 -21.26 -11.21
C PHE A 122 -5.40 -21.45 -11.91
N PHE A 123 -4.63 -22.46 -11.48
CA PHE A 123 -3.35 -22.82 -12.05
C PHE A 123 -3.05 -24.30 -11.86
N CYS A 124 -2.03 -24.79 -12.58
CA CYS A 124 -1.58 -26.17 -12.44
C CYS A 124 -0.43 -26.27 -11.44
N GLN A 125 -0.55 -27.14 -10.44
CA GLN A 125 0.52 -27.44 -9.49
C GLN A 125 0.56 -28.95 -9.23
N ASN A 126 1.75 -29.55 -9.30
CA ASN A 126 1.97 -30.98 -9.10
C ASN A 126 1.10 -31.92 -9.99
N GLY A 127 0.64 -31.43 -11.14
CA GLY A 127 -0.21 -32.19 -12.06
C GLY A 127 -1.70 -32.04 -11.82
N ASP A 128 -2.11 -31.36 -10.76
CA ASP A 128 -3.52 -31.11 -10.40
C ASP A 128 -3.91 -29.65 -10.64
N VAL A 129 -5.21 -29.35 -10.66
CA VAL A 129 -5.72 -27.98 -10.68
C VAL A 129 -5.79 -27.47 -9.25
N TRP A 130 -5.13 -26.34 -9.00
CA TRP A 130 -5.17 -25.60 -7.76
C TRP A 130 -5.81 -24.24 -8.00
N HIS A 131 -6.44 -23.69 -6.96
CA HIS A 131 -6.92 -22.32 -6.99
C HIS A 131 -6.29 -21.50 -5.87
N GLN A 132 -5.92 -20.27 -6.19
CA GLN A 132 -5.51 -19.27 -5.23
C GLN A 132 -6.72 -18.37 -4.97
N VAL A 133 -7.12 -18.30 -3.71
CA VAL A 133 -8.14 -17.37 -3.24
C VAL A 133 -7.41 -16.18 -2.61
N ASN A 134 -7.68 -14.98 -3.11
CA ASN A 134 -7.18 -13.73 -2.54
C ASN A 134 -8.35 -13.00 -1.88
N ASN A 135 -8.34 -12.95 -0.55
CA ASN A 135 -9.33 -12.22 0.23
C ASN A 135 -8.80 -10.82 0.54
N PRO A 136 -9.50 -9.75 0.13
CA PRO A 136 -9.12 -8.40 0.52
C PRO A 136 -9.32 -8.18 2.01
N VAL A 137 -8.29 -7.67 2.68
CA VAL A 137 -8.28 -7.38 4.11
C VAL A 137 -7.81 -5.96 4.33
N CYS A 138 -8.52 -5.22 5.18
CA CYS A 138 -8.09 -3.92 5.60
C CYS A 138 -7.04 -4.03 6.72
N ASN A 139 -5.84 -3.49 6.46
CA ASN A 139 -4.86 -3.26 7.50
C ASN A 139 -5.10 -1.89 8.14
N VAL A 140 -5.90 -1.87 9.20
CA VAL A 140 -6.28 -0.66 9.94
C VAL A 140 -5.09 0.14 10.46
N ASN A 141 -3.97 -0.51 10.79
CA ASN A 141 -2.78 0.18 11.30
C ASN A 141 -2.01 0.92 10.21
N ALA A 142 -2.02 0.38 8.98
CA ALA A 142 -1.34 0.96 7.84
C ALA A 142 -2.26 1.80 6.95
N SER A 143 -3.58 1.76 7.19
CA SER A 143 -4.59 2.38 6.33
C SER A 143 -4.42 1.89 4.88
N GLN A 144 -4.37 0.57 4.70
CA GLN A 144 -4.05 -0.06 3.42
C GLN A 144 -4.85 -1.34 3.23
N CYS A 145 -5.41 -1.49 2.03
CA CYS A 145 -5.96 -2.76 1.58
C CYS A 145 -4.84 -3.71 1.16
N ILE A 146 -4.83 -4.89 1.76
CA ILE A 146 -3.91 -5.99 1.44
C ILE A 146 -4.71 -7.22 1.02
N PHE A 147 -4.01 -8.24 0.55
CA PHE A 147 -4.62 -9.54 0.26
C PHE A 147 -4.09 -10.59 1.24
N ASP A 148 -5.01 -11.35 1.82
CA ASP A 148 -4.71 -12.63 2.46
C ASP A 148 -4.94 -13.73 1.41
N SER A 149 -3.87 -14.45 1.06
CA SER A 149 -3.88 -15.42 -0.03
C SER A 149 -3.70 -16.85 0.47
N SER A 150 -4.55 -17.74 -0.03
CA SER A 150 -4.48 -19.17 0.25
C SER A 150 -4.56 -19.98 -1.03
N GLU A 151 -3.77 -21.04 -1.13
CA GLU A 151 -3.81 -21.99 -2.23
C GLU A 151 -4.47 -23.28 -1.76
N GLU A 152 -5.45 -23.78 -2.51
CA GLU A 152 -6.14 -25.02 -2.20
C GLU A 152 -6.24 -25.91 -3.45
N LEU A 153 -6.23 -27.22 -3.23
CA LEU A 153 -6.46 -28.20 -4.29
C LEU A 153 -7.91 -28.11 -4.75
N TYR A 154 -8.11 -27.77 -6.02
CA TYR A 154 -9.44 -27.64 -6.61
C TYR A 154 -9.90 -28.95 -7.25
N GLU A 155 -9.04 -29.58 -8.06
CA GLU A 155 -9.36 -30.82 -8.76
C GLU A 155 -8.12 -31.70 -8.93
N GLN A 156 -8.27 -32.99 -8.61
CA GLN A 156 -7.22 -33.99 -8.88
C GLN A 156 -7.32 -34.48 -10.33
N CYS A 157 -6.25 -34.36 -11.09
CA CYS A 157 -6.21 -34.73 -12.49
C CYS A 157 -5.54 -36.09 -12.70
N GLN A 158 -6.28 -37.02 -13.30
CA GLN A 158 -5.74 -38.34 -13.64
C GLN A 158 -4.57 -38.28 -14.64
N TYR A 159 -4.62 -37.36 -15.60
CA TYR A 159 -3.67 -37.27 -16.72
C TYR A 159 -2.81 -36.01 -16.70
N GLY A 160 -2.80 -35.30 -15.57
CA GLY A 160 -2.13 -34.01 -15.42
C GLY A 160 -3.03 -32.81 -15.73
N CYS A 161 -2.48 -31.63 -15.48
CA CYS A 161 -3.14 -30.34 -15.67
C CYS A 161 -2.43 -29.52 -16.75
N ASN A 162 -3.19 -28.83 -17.59
CA ASN A 162 -2.69 -27.85 -18.56
C ASN A 162 -3.63 -26.63 -18.61
N ASN A 163 -3.07 -25.41 -18.65
CA ASN A 163 -3.83 -24.16 -18.70
C ASN A 163 -4.96 -24.10 -17.67
N ALA A 164 -4.64 -24.46 -16.42
CA ALA A 164 -5.56 -24.44 -15.28
C ALA A 164 -6.78 -25.38 -15.41
N ALA A 165 -6.67 -26.43 -16.23
CA ALA A 165 -7.70 -27.45 -16.38
C ALA A 165 -7.09 -28.85 -16.42
N CYS A 166 -7.84 -29.84 -15.93
CA CYS A 166 -7.45 -31.23 -16.08
C CYS A 166 -7.49 -31.67 -17.54
N ILE A 167 -6.46 -32.42 -17.94
CA ILE A 167 -6.45 -33.08 -19.24
C ILE A 167 -7.41 -34.25 -19.19
N SER A 168 -8.43 -34.21 -20.04
CA SER A 168 -9.55 -35.15 -19.97
C SER A 168 -9.25 -36.52 -20.60
N GLN A 169 -8.24 -36.60 -21.48
CA GLN A 169 -7.85 -37.86 -22.15
C GLN A 169 -6.43 -37.80 -22.70
N ILE A 170 -5.77 -38.96 -22.69
CA ILE A 170 -4.59 -39.24 -23.52
C ILE A 170 -5.12 -39.93 -24.78
N LEU A 171 -4.89 -39.34 -25.96
CA LEU A 171 -5.44 -39.88 -27.22
C LEU A 171 -4.77 -41.20 -27.62
N CYS A 172 -3.44 -41.30 -27.45
CA CYS A 172 -2.70 -42.53 -27.72
C CYS A 172 -1.49 -42.66 -26.78
N SER A 173 -1.22 -43.87 -26.32
CA SER A 173 -0.02 -44.23 -25.54
C SER A 173 0.95 -45.10 -26.34
N SER A 174 0.51 -45.62 -27.47
CA SER A 174 1.28 -46.40 -28.42
C SER A 174 0.64 -46.33 -29.82
N ASN A 175 1.34 -46.82 -30.84
CA ASN A 175 0.78 -46.95 -32.19
C ASN A 175 -0.43 -47.90 -32.26
N ALA A 176 -0.58 -48.80 -31.28
CA ALA A 176 -1.71 -49.73 -31.23
C ALA A 176 -3.03 -49.06 -30.80
N ASP A 177 -2.95 -47.88 -30.16
CA ASP A 177 -4.12 -47.08 -29.80
C ASP A 177 -4.66 -46.25 -30.98
N CYS A 178 -3.90 -46.18 -32.07
CA CYS A 178 -4.29 -45.50 -33.30
C CYS A 178 -5.10 -46.42 -34.24
N PRO A 179 -5.82 -45.84 -35.23
CA PRO A 179 -6.52 -46.63 -36.23
C PRO A 179 -5.59 -47.63 -36.92
N SER A 180 -6.14 -48.80 -37.26
CA SER A 180 -5.37 -49.82 -37.97
C SER A 180 -4.96 -49.33 -39.36
N SER A 181 -3.79 -49.77 -39.82
CA SER A 181 -3.32 -49.49 -41.18
C SER A 181 -4.31 -50.02 -42.21
N THR A 182 -4.55 -49.25 -43.27
CA THR A 182 -5.49 -49.60 -44.34
C THR A 182 -4.77 -49.60 -45.68
N ILE A 183 -5.13 -50.54 -46.56
CA ILE A 183 -4.62 -50.61 -47.92
C ILE A 183 -5.80 -50.34 -48.85
N SER A 184 -5.62 -49.41 -49.80
CA SER A 184 -6.65 -49.10 -50.80
C SER A 184 -6.84 -50.26 -51.79
N GLU A 185 -7.94 -50.24 -52.53
CA GLU A 185 -8.01 -51.00 -53.78
C GLU A 185 -6.96 -50.49 -54.78
N ASN A 186 -6.63 -51.32 -55.76
CA ASN A 186 -5.74 -50.93 -56.84
C ASN A 186 -6.41 -49.88 -57.73
N PHE A 187 -5.68 -48.82 -58.08
CA PHE A 187 -6.15 -47.81 -59.01
C PHE A 187 -5.04 -47.37 -59.95
N CYS A 188 -5.43 -46.78 -61.07
CA CYS A 188 -4.45 -46.29 -62.02
C CYS A 188 -3.91 -44.92 -61.62
N PHE A 189 -2.59 -44.78 -61.70
CA PHE A 189 -1.91 -43.51 -61.56
C PHE A 189 -0.71 -43.44 -62.50
N SER A 190 -0.68 -42.45 -63.39
CA SER A 190 0.43 -42.22 -64.34
C SER A 190 0.80 -43.46 -65.16
N ASP A 191 -0.19 -44.09 -65.80
CA ASP A 191 -0.10 -45.31 -66.62
C ASP A 191 0.30 -46.60 -65.89
N ASP A 192 0.55 -46.55 -64.58
CA ASP A 192 0.85 -47.72 -63.76
C ASP A 192 -0.29 -48.03 -62.78
N VAL A 193 -0.38 -49.30 -62.34
CA VAL A 193 -1.33 -49.69 -61.29
C VAL A 193 -0.63 -49.52 -59.95
N ILE A 194 -1.18 -48.65 -59.11
CA ILE A 194 -0.69 -48.39 -57.76
C ILE A 194 -1.77 -48.69 -56.72
N ARG A 195 -1.35 -48.73 -55.45
CA ARG A 195 -2.25 -48.70 -54.30
C ARG A 195 -1.67 -47.81 -53.21
N GLU A 196 -2.52 -47.36 -52.30
CA GLU A 196 -2.10 -46.56 -51.15
C GLU A 196 -2.10 -47.40 -49.88
N ASN A 197 -1.02 -47.27 -49.11
CA ASN A 197 -0.92 -47.78 -47.75
C ASN A 197 -1.01 -46.61 -46.78
N VAL A 198 -2.08 -46.58 -45.99
CA VAL A 198 -2.31 -45.60 -44.94
C VAL A 198 -1.94 -46.22 -43.60
N SER A 199 -1.02 -45.58 -42.89
CA SER A 199 -0.55 -45.99 -41.57
C SER A 199 -0.68 -44.86 -40.56
N TYR A 200 -0.80 -45.19 -39.28
CA TYR A 200 -0.92 -44.23 -38.20
C TYR A 200 0.15 -44.48 -37.15
N ASN A 201 0.84 -43.42 -36.74
CA ASN A 201 1.81 -43.46 -35.65
C ASN A 201 1.37 -42.51 -34.54
N CYS A 202 1.49 -42.97 -33.28
CA CYS A 202 1.24 -42.12 -32.13
C CYS A 202 2.41 -41.17 -31.94
N VAL A 203 2.13 -39.87 -31.98
CA VAL A 203 3.10 -38.81 -31.71
C VAL A 203 2.92 -38.37 -30.26
N TYR A 204 4.02 -38.15 -29.54
CA TYR A 204 4.06 -37.85 -28.09
C TYR A 204 3.26 -38.86 -27.24
N PRO A 205 3.55 -40.16 -27.35
CA PRO A 205 2.79 -41.22 -26.68
C PRO A 205 2.73 -41.02 -25.17
N GLY A 206 1.54 -41.25 -24.60
CA GLY A 206 1.32 -41.19 -23.15
C GLY A 206 1.26 -39.76 -22.61
N THR A 207 1.23 -38.76 -23.48
CA THR A 207 1.13 -37.36 -23.10
C THR A 207 -0.23 -36.76 -23.46
N PRO A 208 -0.64 -35.67 -22.79
CA PRO A 208 -1.81 -34.85 -23.17
C PRO A 208 -1.76 -34.32 -24.60
N ALA A 209 -0.57 -34.16 -25.17
CA ALA A 209 -0.35 -33.71 -26.54
C ALA A 209 -0.33 -34.87 -27.54
N SER A 210 -0.68 -36.08 -27.10
CA SER A 210 -0.67 -37.26 -27.96
C SER A 210 -1.67 -37.11 -29.11
N TYR A 211 -1.23 -37.47 -30.32
CA TYR A 211 -2.11 -37.54 -31.48
C TYR A 211 -1.67 -38.63 -32.46
N CYS A 212 -2.62 -39.20 -33.21
CA CYS A 212 -2.32 -40.19 -34.25
C CYS A 212 -2.01 -39.47 -35.57
N GLN A 213 -0.73 -39.45 -35.95
CA GLN A 213 -0.30 -38.90 -37.23
C GLN A 213 -0.50 -39.91 -38.35
N GLN A 214 -1.21 -39.51 -39.40
CA GLN A 214 -1.42 -40.31 -40.60
C GLN A 214 -0.23 -40.17 -41.57
N THR A 215 0.23 -41.29 -42.12
CA THR A 215 1.19 -41.36 -43.22
C THR A 215 0.59 -42.18 -44.37
N THR A 216 0.56 -41.61 -45.57
CA THR A 216 0.13 -42.31 -46.79
C THR A 216 1.34 -42.55 -47.70
N GLN A 217 1.55 -43.78 -48.14
CA GLN A 217 2.58 -44.14 -49.10
C GLN A 217 1.96 -44.84 -50.30
N GLN A 218 2.43 -44.48 -51.50
CA GLN A 218 2.04 -45.15 -52.74
C GLN A 218 2.97 -46.34 -52.98
N GLU A 219 2.38 -47.49 -53.26
CA GLU A 219 3.08 -48.71 -53.63
C GLU A 219 2.74 -49.05 -55.08
N LEU A 220 3.77 -49.16 -55.92
CA LEU A 220 3.64 -49.62 -57.29
C LEU A 220 3.31 -51.12 -57.30
N VAL A 221 2.16 -51.48 -57.84
CA VAL A 221 1.72 -52.88 -57.95
C VAL A 221 2.17 -53.48 -59.27
N GLN A 222 2.02 -52.72 -60.37
CA GLN A 222 2.36 -53.18 -61.71
C GLN A 222 2.71 -52.01 -62.62
N THR A 223 3.82 -52.13 -63.35
CA THR A 223 4.13 -51.22 -64.45
C THR A 223 3.38 -51.63 -65.72
N CYS A 224 2.81 -50.67 -66.45
CA CYS A 224 2.12 -50.94 -67.72
C CYS A 224 2.76 -50.14 -68.88
N SER A 225 2.87 -50.77 -70.05
CA SER A 225 3.62 -50.19 -71.18
C SER A 225 2.82 -49.20 -72.04
N ASN A 226 1.50 -49.21 -71.94
CA ASN A 226 0.62 -48.41 -72.82
C ASN A 226 -0.45 -47.66 -72.03
N SER A 227 -1.15 -48.36 -71.13
CA SER A 227 -2.13 -47.79 -70.20
C SER A 227 -2.59 -48.89 -69.24
N CYS A 228 -3.17 -48.43 -68.13
CA CYS A 228 -3.99 -49.14 -67.17
C CYS A 228 -5.49 -49.01 -67.56
#